data_AF-A0A7K6HFU3-F1
#
_entry.id   AF-A0A7K6HFU3-F1
#
_cell.length_a   1.000
_cell.length_b   1.000
_cell.length_c   1.000
_cell.angle_alpha   90.00
_cell.angle_beta   90.00
_cell.angle_gamma   90.00
#
_symmetry.space_group_name_H-M   'P 1'
#
loop_
_entity.id
_entity.type
_entity.pdbx_description
1 polymer ?
#
loop_
_entity_poly.entity_id
_entity_poly.type
_entity_poly.pdbx_seq_one_letter_code
_entity_poly.pdbx_strand_id
1 'polypeptide(L)'
;QMCEKFTICENSMEMLLHNNLNLPKVTEEDGCLLSGDFLTFLSFQDKCLRKISSGLYTFQTYLKYVQETFISENQSVGSLSYSTEHLARTIRQMVINPEEVIIPDRATKESLHTKLKSTKAWIEKVTIHLILRDFTSFMEKTVRAVRYMKNIRSFSV
;
A
#
# COMPACT_ATOMS: atom_id res chain seq x y z
N GLN A 1 3.49 17.49 8.08
CA GLN A 1 3.89 18.13 6.80
C GLN A 1 2.71 18.44 5.87
N MET A 2 2.00 17.45 5.31
CA MET A 2 0.94 17.75 4.32
C MET A 2 -0.23 18.57 4.89
N CYS A 3 -0.69 18.17 6.07
CA CYS A 3 -1.65 18.91 6.89
C CYS A 3 -1.20 20.35 7.19
N GLU A 4 0.05 20.52 7.62
CA GLU A 4 0.59 21.85 7.99
C GLU A 4 0.76 22.75 6.77
N LYS A 5 1.22 22.20 5.63
CA LYS A 5 1.52 22.98 4.41
C LYS A 5 0.27 23.32 3.60
N PHE A 6 -0.77 22.49 3.65
CA PHE A 6 -1.94 22.63 2.78
C PHE A 6 -3.29 22.68 3.50
N THR A 7 -3.33 22.55 4.82
CA THR A 7 -4.58 22.48 5.63
C THR A 7 -5.51 21.34 5.22
N ILE A 8 -4.96 20.30 4.60
CA ILE A 8 -5.67 19.11 4.12
C ILE A 8 -5.44 17.96 5.10
N CYS A 9 -6.45 17.63 5.91
CA CYS A 9 -6.38 16.66 7.00
C CYS A 9 -7.62 15.75 7.08
N GLU A 10 -7.53 14.75 7.96
CA GLU A 10 -8.36 13.55 8.11
C GLU A 10 -9.89 13.72 8.03
N ASN A 11 -10.42 14.92 8.33
CA ASN A 11 -11.86 15.17 8.47
C ASN A 11 -12.46 16.21 7.50
N SER A 12 -11.76 16.68 6.47
CA SER A 12 -12.40 17.54 5.46
C SER A 12 -13.24 16.67 4.50
N MET A 13 -14.48 16.37 4.90
CA MET A 13 -15.42 15.45 4.23
C MET A 13 -15.72 15.79 2.76
N GLU A 14 -15.42 17.01 2.29
CA GLU A 14 -15.49 17.38 0.87
C GLU A 14 -14.48 16.63 -0.03
N MET A 15 -13.46 15.97 0.53
CA MET A 15 -12.39 15.31 -0.24
C MET A 15 -12.71 13.91 -0.78
N LEU A 16 -13.73 13.25 -0.25
CA LEU A 16 -14.09 11.88 -0.64
C LEU A 16 -14.93 11.80 -1.92
N LEU A 17 -15.57 12.91 -2.32
CA LEU A 17 -16.61 12.91 -3.36
C LEU A 17 -16.08 12.88 -4.80
N HIS A 18 -14.77 12.97 -5.01
CA HIS A 18 -14.22 13.20 -6.36
C HIS A 18 -13.14 12.23 -6.85
N ASN A 19 -12.81 11.16 -6.12
CA ASN A 19 -11.68 10.32 -6.53
C ASN A 19 -11.97 8.80 -6.52
N ASN A 20 -12.14 8.25 -7.72
CA ASN A 20 -12.23 6.80 -8.00
C ASN A 20 -10.82 6.15 -8.00
N LEU A 21 -10.06 6.36 -6.93
CA LEU A 21 -8.75 5.73 -6.76
C LEU A 21 -8.91 4.29 -6.30
N ASN A 22 -8.42 3.36 -7.12
CA ASN A 22 -8.39 1.94 -6.76
C ASN A 22 -7.10 1.67 -5.96
N LEU A 23 -7.11 2.08 -4.69
CA LEU A 23 -5.99 1.87 -3.77
C LEU A 23 -6.05 0.47 -3.15
N PRO A 24 -4.90 -0.22 -2.99
CA PRO A 24 -4.86 -1.52 -2.37
C PRO A 24 -5.40 -1.49 -0.94
N LYS A 25 -6.23 -2.48 -0.60
CA LYS A 25 -6.77 -2.69 0.75
C LYS A 25 -6.58 -4.13 1.16
N VAL A 26 -6.27 -4.34 2.43
CA VAL A 26 -6.35 -5.66 3.07
C VAL A 26 -7.77 -5.82 3.63
N THR A 27 -8.46 -6.85 3.17
CA THR A 27 -9.80 -7.26 3.61
C THR A 27 -9.74 -8.58 4.39
N GLU A 28 -10.85 -8.98 5.00
CA GLU A 28 -10.94 -10.24 5.74
C GLU A 28 -10.70 -11.46 4.82
N GLU A 29 -11.17 -11.39 3.58
CA GLU A 29 -11.01 -12.43 2.56
C GLU A 29 -9.55 -12.70 2.18
N ASP A 30 -8.65 -11.73 2.41
CA ASP A 30 -7.23 -11.87 2.12
C ASP A 30 -6.52 -12.81 3.12
N GLY A 31 -7.22 -13.31 4.15
CA GLY A 31 -6.70 -14.31 5.09
C GLY A 31 -5.73 -13.73 6.14
N CYS A 32 -5.59 -12.40 6.19
CA CYS A 32 -4.66 -11.73 7.08
C CYS A 32 -5.09 -11.65 8.56
N LEU A 33 -6.29 -12.13 8.89
CA LEU A 33 -6.92 -12.01 10.22
C LEU A 33 -7.54 -13.32 10.74
N LEU A 34 -7.30 -14.46 10.09
CA LEU A 34 -8.00 -15.72 10.39
C LEU A 34 -7.17 -16.71 11.22
N SER A 35 -7.87 -17.50 12.04
CA SER A 35 -7.39 -18.68 12.77
C SER A 35 -8.02 -19.95 12.16
N GLY A 36 -7.24 -20.99 11.90
CA GLY A 36 -7.69 -22.27 11.35
C GLY A 36 -6.68 -23.39 11.64
N ASP A 37 -6.94 -24.60 11.17
CA ASP A 37 -5.98 -25.72 11.28
C ASP A 37 -4.68 -25.45 10.51
N PHE A 38 -3.64 -26.28 10.72
CA PHE A 38 -2.29 -26.02 10.22
C PHE A 38 -2.20 -25.89 8.68
N LEU A 39 -2.88 -26.75 7.93
CA LEU A 39 -2.86 -26.72 6.46
C LEU A 39 -3.64 -25.52 5.91
N THR A 40 -4.80 -25.23 6.50
CA THR A 40 -5.60 -24.06 6.11
C THR A 40 -4.86 -22.76 6.48
N PHE A 41 -4.12 -22.75 7.58
CA PHE A 41 -3.28 -21.64 8.01
C PHE A 41 -2.16 -21.31 7.02
N LEU A 42 -1.42 -22.31 6.53
CA LEU A 42 -0.34 -22.08 5.55
C LEU A 42 -0.88 -21.44 4.26
N SER A 43 -2.04 -21.89 3.78
CA SER A 43 -2.70 -21.31 2.61
C SER A 43 -3.14 -19.85 2.83
N PHE A 44 -3.72 -19.55 4.00
CA PHE A 44 -4.11 -18.17 4.35
C PHE A 44 -2.91 -17.26 4.56
N GLN A 45 -1.84 -17.75 5.18
CA GLN A 45 -0.60 -17.01 5.34
C GLN A 45 -0.02 -16.62 3.98
N ASP A 46 0.05 -17.57 3.05
CA ASP A 46 0.56 -17.35 1.71
C ASP A 46 -0.33 -16.37 0.92
N LYS A 47 -1.66 -16.51 1.00
CA LYS A 47 -2.62 -15.56 0.42
C LYS A 47 -2.44 -14.15 0.97
N CYS A 48 -2.28 -14.01 2.28
CA CYS A 48 -2.06 -12.73 2.92
C CYS A 48 -0.72 -12.09 2.49
N LEU A 49 0.38 -12.86 2.47
CA LEU A 49 1.68 -12.37 2.04
C LEU A 49 1.68 -11.93 0.57
N ARG A 50 1.04 -12.71 -0.33
CA ARG A 50 0.83 -12.32 -1.74
C ARG A 50 0.08 -11.00 -1.85
N LYS A 51 -1.02 -10.86 -1.09
CA LYS A 51 -1.83 -9.64 -1.09
C LYS A 51 -1.02 -8.44 -0.63
N ILE A 52 -0.29 -8.58 0.48
CA ILE A 52 0.55 -7.52 1.03
C ILE A 52 1.62 -7.13 0.02
N SER A 53 2.37 -8.09 -0.52
CA SER A 53 3.42 -7.82 -1.48
C SER A 53 2.90 -7.11 -2.74
N SER A 54 1.80 -7.59 -3.30
CA SER A 54 1.18 -6.99 -4.50
C SER A 54 0.69 -5.56 -4.21
N GLY A 55 0.08 -5.36 -3.03
CA GLY A 55 -0.36 -4.05 -2.58
C GLY A 55 0.80 -3.07 -2.41
N LEU A 56 1.93 -3.49 -1.83
CA LEU A 56 3.13 -2.66 -1.66
C LEU A 56 3.76 -2.26 -3.01
N TYR A 57 3.86 -3.17 -3.97
CA TYR A 57 4.30 -2.82 -5.34
C TYR A 57 3.37 -1.80 -6.00
N THR A 58 2.07 -1.93 -5.77
CA THR A 58 1.09 -0.96 -6.27
C THR A 58 1.27 0.40 -5.60
N PHE A 59 1.37 0.44 -4.26
CA PHE A 59 1.62 1.67 -3.51
C PHE A 59 2.94 2.34 -3.87
N GLN A 60 4.00 1.59 -4.18
CA GLN A 60 5.24 2.17 -4.66
C GLN A 60 5.03 3.00 -5.94
N THR A 61 4.13 2.59 -6.83
CA THR A 61 3.80 3.38 -8.02
C THR A 61 3.09 4.67 -7.64
N TYR A 62 2.13 4.62 -6.72
CA TYR A 62 1.47 5.82 -6.21
C TYR A 62 2.44 6.75 -5.48
N LEU A 63 3.39 6.22 -4.71
CA LEU A 63 4.40 7.01 -4.00
C LEU A 63 5.38 7.70 -4.96
N LYS A 64 5.68 7.10 -6.12
CA LYS A 64 6.45 7.79 -7.18
C LYS A 64 5.70 8.98 -7.74
N TYR A 65 4.40 8.85 -8.00
CA TYR A 65 3.55 10.00 -8.34
C TYR A 65 3.60 11.08 -7.24
N VAL A 66 3.45 10.70 -5.97
CA VAL A 66 3.54 11.65 -4.86
C VAL A 66 4.91 12.34 -4.81
N GLN A 67 5.99 11.62 -5.07
CA GLN A 67 7.34 12.18 -5.08
C GLN A 67 7.52 13.23 -6.19
N GLU A 68 7.00 12.95 -7.39
CA GLU A 68 7.05 13.85 -8.55
C GLU A 68 6.21 15.11 -8.35
N THR A 69 5.03 14.98 -7.71
CA THR A 69 4.10 16.09 -7.53
C THR A 69 4.37 16.89 -6.25
N PHE A 70 4.73 16.22 -5.14
CA PHE A 70 5.02 16.87 -3.86
C PHE A 70 6.52 17.19 -3.71
N ILE A 71 7.02 18.02 -4.62
CA ILE A 71 8.46 18.33 -4.79
C ILE A 71 9.13 18.76 -3.47
N SER A 72 8.42 19.50 -2.60
CA SER A 72 8.98 19.97 -1.33
C SER A 72 9.33 18.86 -0.33
N GLU A 73 8.82 17.65 -0.54
CA GLU A 73 9.11 16.46 0.28
C GLU A 73 9.71 15.31 -0.56
N ASN A 74 10.29 15.64 -1.72
CA ASN A 74 10.81 14.65 -2.67
C ASN A 74 11.75 13.64 -2.01
N GLN A 75 12.69 14.09 -1.16
CA GLN A 75 13.62 13.20 -0.47
C GLN A 75 12.90 12.24 0.49
N SER A 76 11.98 12.76 1.31
CA SER A 76 11.21 11.99 2.29
C SER A 76 10.33 10.95 1.59
N VAL A 77 9.59 11.36 0.56
CA VAL A 77 8.72 10.47 -0.22
C VAL A 77 9.54 9.47 -1.05
N GLY A 78 10.70 9.88 -1.58
CA GLY A 78 11.62 9.01 -2.30
C GLY A 78 12.16 7.89 -1.41
N SER A 79 12.57 8.22 -0.18
CA SER A 79 12.94 7.21 0.82
C SER A 79 11.78 6.27 1.13
N LEU A 80 10.56 6.80 1.31
CA LEU A 80 9.38 5.99 1.58
C LEU A 80 9.06 5.03 0.43
N SER A 81 9.14 5.50 -0.81
CA SER A 81 8.94 4.71 -2.03
C SER A 81 9.96 3.58 -2.13
N TYR A 82 11.25 3.88 -1.91
CA TYR A 82 12.31 2.89 -1.88
C TYR A 82 12.12 1.84 -0.80
N SER A 83 11.83 2.26 0.45
CA SER A 83 11.57 1.34 1.56
C SER A 83 10.35 0.46 1.31
N THR A 84 9.30 1.01 0.67
CA THR A 84 8.10 0.26 0.29
C THR A 84 8.42 -0.83 -0.73
N GLU A 85 9.23 -0.51 -1.75
CA GLU A 85 9.69 -1.50 -2.74
C GLU A 85 10.54 -2.59 -2.09
N HIS A 86 11.43 -2.20 -1.18
CA HIS A 86 12.28 -3.13 -0.48
C HIS A 86 11.44 -4.10 0.37
N LEU A 87 10.47 -3.59 1.13
CA LEU A 87 9.55 -4.40 1.91
C LEU A 87 8.72 -5.34 1.03
N ALA A 88 8.21 -4.85 -0.12
CA ALA A 88 7.46 -5.68 -1.07
C ALA A 88 8.29 -6.88 -1.53
N ARG A 89 9.55 -6.63 -1.92
CA ARG A 89 10.49 -7.67 -2.34
C ARG A 89 10.82 -8.66 -1.23
N THR A 90 11.02 -8.18 0.00
CA THR A 90 11.25 -9.05 1.16
C THR A 90 10.05 -9.95 1.44
N ILE A 91 8.83 -9.41 1.38
CA ILE A 91 7.60 -10.19 1.60
C ILE A 91 7.38 -11.18 0.47
N ARG A 92 7.66 -10.80 -0.79
CA ARG A 92 7.62 -11.71 -1.95
C ARG A 92 8.50 -12.93 -1.77
N GLN A 93 9.65 -12.80 -1.11
CA GLN A 93 10.54 -13.94 -0.80
C GLN A 93 9.98 -14.91 0.26
N MET A 94 8.96 -14.47 1.02
CA MET A 94 8.30 -15.30 2.04
C MET A 94 7.06 -16.03 1.51
N VAL A 95 6.62 -15.70 0.29
CA VAL A 95 5.50 -16.33 -0.42
C VAL A 95 5.96 -17.67 -0.99
N ILE A 96 5.08 -18.68 -0.96
CA ILE A 96 5.32 -20.03 -1.51
C ILE A 96 5.54 -19.96 -3.03
N ASN A 97 4.69 -19.22 -3.74
CA ASN A 97 4.83 -18.95 -5.16
C ASN A 97 5.02 -17.44 -5.45
N PRO A 98 6.27 -16.94 -5.52
CA PRO A 98 6.56 -15.54 -5.78
C PRO A 98 6.06 -15.02 -7.14
N GLU A 99 5.75 -15.89 -8.11
CA GLU A 99 5.27 -15.50 -9.44
C GLU A 99 3.78 -15.11 -9.45
N GLU A 100 3.02 -15.48 -8.42
CA GLU A 100 1.63 -15.05 -8.25
C GLU A 100 1.51 -13.64 -7.64
N VAL A 101 2.62 -13.03 -7.25
CA VAL A 101 2.62 -11.64 -6.78
C VAL A 101 2.41 -10.71 -7.96
N ILE A 102 1.35 -9.91 -7.90
CA ILE A 102 1.01 -8.95 -8.96
C ILE A 102 1.92 -7.72 -8.82
N ILE A 103 2.76 -7.50 -9.82
CA ILE A 103 3.64 -6.34 -9.92
C ILE A 103 3.13 -5.47 -11.08
N PRO A 104 2.78 -4.20 -10.86
CA PRO A 104 2.35 -3.33 -11.95
C PRO A 104 3.43 -3.21 -13.02
N ASP A 105 3.05 -3.51 -14.26
CA ASP A 105 3.93 -3.36 -15.42
C ASP A 105 4.12 -1.87 -15.78
N ARG A 106 5.00 -1.60 -16.75
CA ARG A 106 5.31 -0.24 -17.18
C ARG A 106 4.07 0.50 -17.70
N ALA A 107 3.24 -0.16 -18.50
CA ALA A 107 2.04 0.45 -19.10
C ALA A 107 1.01 0.83 -18.03
N THR A 108 0.81 -0.03 -17.03
CA THR A 108 -0.08 0.21 -15.89
C THR A 108 0.40 1.39 -15.06
N LYS A 109 1.72 1.49 -14.83
CA LYS A 109 2.33 2.62 -14.11
C LYS A 109 2.14 3.94 -14.86
N GLU A 110 2.41 3.97 -16.16
CA GLU A 110 2.27 5.17 -17.00
C GLU A 110 0.79 5.60 -17.12
N SER A 111 -0.12 4.65 -17.30
CA SER A 111 -1.57 4.88 -17.31
C SER A 111 -2.04 5.49 -15.99
N LEU A 112 -1.56 4.96 -14.86
CA LEU A 112 -1.88 5.47 -13.53
C LEU A 112 -1.39 6.92 -13.36
N HIS A 113 -0.13 7.21 -13.67
CA HIS A 113 0.40 8.58 -13.59
C HIS A 113 -0.42 9.57 -14.42
N THR A 114 -0.82 9.16 -15.63
CA THR A 114 -1.66 9.98 -16.52
C THR A 114 -3.04 10.24 -15.91
N LYS A 115 -3.66 9.21 -15.32
CA LYS A 115 -4.97 9.32 -14.67
C LYS A 115 -4.95 10.19 -13.40
N LEU A 116 -3.82 10.21 -12.68
CA LEU A 116 -3.66 10.98 -11.45
C LEU A 116 -3.33 12.46 -11.69
N LYS A 117 -2.72 12.79 -12.82
CA LYS A 117 -2.44 14.18 -13.20
C LYS A 117 -3.75 14.94 -13.40
N SER A 118 -3.85 16.09 -12.74
CA SER A 118 -5.01 16.98 -12.86
C SER A 118 -4.57 18.37 -13.25
N THR A 119 -5.38 19.06 -14.06
CA THR A 119 -5.16 20.48 -14.36
C THR A 119 -5.43 21.38 -13.15
N LYS A 120 -6.09 20.87 -12.11
CA LYS A 120 -6.41 21.60 -10.89
C LYS A 120 -5.47 21.20 -9.76
N ALA A 121 -4.58 22.10 -9.36
CA ALA A 121 -3.61 21.88 -8.28
C ALA A 121 -4.23 21.45 -6.94
N TRP A 122 -5.46 21.89 -6.64
CA TRP A 122 -6.21 21.42 -5.46
C TRP A 122 -6.48 19.92 -5.51
N ILE A 123 -6.88 19.39 -6.68
CA ILE A 123 -7.19 17.97 -6.85
C ILE A 123 -5.94 17.12 -6.63
N GLU A 124 -4.78 17.55 -7.13
CA GLU A 124 -3.53 16.84 -6.91
C GLU A 124 -3.17 16.74 -5.42
N LYS A 125 -3.35 17.83 -4.66
CA LYS A 125 -3.13 17.84 -3.22
C LYS A 125 -4.10 16.90 -2.49
N VAL A 126 -5.36 16.87 -2.87
CA VAL A 126 -6.34 15.92 -2.29
C VAL A 126 -5.95 14.48 -2.62
N THR A 127 -5.58 14.20 -3.88
CA THR A 127 -5.15 12.88 -4.34
C THR A 127 -3.94 12.38 -3.55
N ILE A 128 -2.91 13.22 -3.36
CA ILE A 128 -1.74 12.86 -2.56
C ILE A 128 -2.14 12.53 -1.11
N HIS A 129 -3.05 13.30 -0.51
CA HIS A 129 -3.48 13.06 0.87
C HIS A 129 -4.18 11.71 1.00
N LEU A 130 -5.09 11.39 0.08
CA LEU A 130 -5.78 10.11 0.03
C LEU A 130 -4.81 8.94 -0.13
N ILE A 131 -3.81 9.07 -1.01
CA ILE A 131 -2.76 8.05 -1.18
C ILE A 131 -2.02 7.81 0.14
N LEU A 132 -1.55 8.87 0.81
CA LEU A 132 -0.77 8.76 2.05
C LEU A 132 -1.60 8.20 3.21
N ARG A 133 -2.87 8.62 3.33
CA ARG A 133 -3.80 8.10 4.34
C ARG A 133 -4.05 6.61 4.15
N ASP A 134 -4.43 6.19 2.94
CA ASP A 134 -4.75 4.80 2.66
C ASP A 134 -3.49 3.92 2.72
N PHE A 135 -2.32 4.45 2.32
CA PHE A 135 -1.03 3.78 2.52
C PHE A 135 -0.75 3.53 4.01
N THR A 136 -1.00 4.53 4.87
CA THR A 136 -0.84 4.39 6.32
C THR A 136 -1.74 3.28 6.87
N SER A 137 -3.03 3.30 6.52
CA SER A 137 -3.98 2.25 6.94
C SER A 137 -3.57 0.86 6.43
N PHE A 138 -3.06 0.78 5.20
CA PHE A 138 -2.54 -0.48 4.64
C PHE A 138 -1.32 -1.00 5.41
N MET A 139 -0.40 -0.10 5.81
CA MET A 139 0.78 -0.45 6.59
C MET A 139 0.44 -0.89 8.02
N GLU A 140 -0.54 -0.28 8.67
CA GLU A 140 -1.03 -0.71 9.99
C GLU A 140 -1.55 -2.16 9.95
N LYS A 141 -2.35 -2.49 8.93
CA LYS A 141 -2.83 -3.85 8.70
C LYS A 141 -1.71 -4.83 8.37
N THR A 142 -0.74 -4.39 7.56
CA THR A 142 0.46 -5.18 7.22
C THR A 142 1.26 -5.53 8.46
N VAL A 143 1.55 -4.56 9.33
CA VAL A 143 2.27 -4.78 10.59
C VAL A 143 1.52 -5.77 11.49
N ARG A 144 0.20 -5.62 11.61
CA ARG A 144 -0.63 -6.54 12.40
C ARG A 144 -0.55 -7.97 11.86
N ALA A 145 -0.69 -8.14 10.54
CA ALA A 145 -0.61 -9.45 9.89
C ALA A 145 0.76 -10.13 10.09
N VAL A 146 1.86 -9.40 9.86
CA VAL A 146 3.23 -9.92 10.03
C VAL A 146 3.49 -10.33 11.49
N ARG A 147 3.02 -9.54 12.47
CA ARG A 147 3.14 -9.88 13.89
C ARG A 147 2.38 -11.16 14.24
N TYR A 148 1.16 -11.31 13.72
CA TYR A 148 0.36 -12.51 13.93
C TYR A 148 1.07 -13.76 13.38
N MET A 149 1.62 -13.67 12.16
CA MET A 149 2.41 -14.74 11.55
C MET A 149 3.65 -15.12 12.38
N LYS A 150 4.36 -14.12 12.94
CA LYS A 150 5.54 -14.35 13.80
C LYS A 150 5.15 -15.08 15.09
N ASN A 151 4.09 -14.62 15.76
CA ASN A 151 3.66 -15.19 17.03
C ASN A 151 3.22 -16.65 16.89
N ILE A 152 2.55 -17.00 15.79
CA ILE A 152 2.13 -18.38 15.57
C ILE A 152 3.33 -19.32 15.36
N ARG A 153 4.36 -18.87 14.63
CA ARG A 153 5.59 -19.66 14.46
C ARG A 153 6.33 -19.94 15.77
N SER A 154 6.19 -19.07 16.79
CA SER A 154 6.77 -19.31 18.11
C SER A 154 5.96 -20.29 18.97
N PHE A 155 4.68 -20.55 18.67
CA PHE A 155 3.87 -21.54 19.39
C PHE A 155 3.91 -22.93 18.76
N SER A 156 4.49 -23.07 17.56
CA SER A 156 4.70 -24.34 16.86
C SER A 156 6.04 -25.03 17.19
N VAL A 157 6.63 -24.72 18.36
CA VAL A 157 7.86 -25.33 18.89
C VAL A 157 7.53 -26.12 20.15
#